data_AF-A0A0Q4R770-F1
#
_entry.id   AF-A0A0Q4R770-F1
#
_cell.length_a   1.000
_cell.length_b   1.000
_cell.length_c   1.000
_cell.angle_alpha   90.00
_cell.angle_beta   90.00
_cell.angle_gamma   90.00
#
_symmetry.space_group_name_H-M   'P 1'
#
loop_
_entity.id
_entity.type
_entity.pdbx_description
1 polymer ?
#
loop_
_entity_poly.entity_id
_entity_poly.type
_entity_poly.pdbx_seq_one_letter_code
_entity_poly.pdbx_strand_id
1 'polypeptide(L)'
;MYTVRPERSYPPIWRIIAAFLIVPGVAALVMAIMMPAYDGISDPLERIWRSALVLAVVGAYPATVILGLPAFLILRRRFEATLLNCSLTGAVVAALPWLILSSLITPDSASTGGRATVLHGSLTPYGWLTNLTFIGQIALFGAGGGMLFWLVAAAGWKTEKVDL
;
A
#
# COMPACT_ATOMS: atom_id res chain seq x y z
N MET A 1 -37.13 -17.99 -16.73
CA MET A 1 -35.73 -17.75 -17.13
C MET A 1 -34.88 -17.78 -15.85
N TYR A 2 -34.21 -18.90 -15.56
CA TYR A 2 -33.27 -18.96 -14.44
C TYR A 2 -31.93 -18.44 -14.92
N THR A 3 -31.50 -17.28 -14.44
CA THR A 3 -30.14 -16.80 -14.66
C THR A 3 -29.22 -17.56 -13.71
N VAL A 4 -28.56 -18.60 -14.22
CA VAL A 4 -27.45 -19.26 -13.53
C VAL A 4 -26.37 -18.20 -13.34
N ARG A 5 -26.24 -17.67 -12.11
CA ARG A 5 -25.09 -16.82 -11.77
C ARG A 5 -23.87 -17.74 -11.74
N PRO A 6 -22.80 -17.46 -12.49
CA PRO A 6 -21.57 -18.21 -12.36
C PRO A 6 -21.14 -18.12 -10.89
N GLU A 7 -20.95 -19.28 -10.23
CA GLU A 7 -20.38 -19.31 -8.89
C GLU A 7 -18.97 -18.72 -8.95
N ARG A 8 -18.81 -17.53 -8.37
CA ARG A 8 -17.47 -16.99 -8.14
C ARG A 8 -16.76 -17.88 -7.14
N SER A 9 -15.90 -18.76 -7.65
CA SER A 9 -15.00 -19.54 -6.82
C SER A 9 -13.96 -18.59 -6.21
N TYR A 10 -14.10 -18.31 -4.91
CA TYR A 10 -13.17 -17.46 -4.17
C TYR A 10 -11.93 -18.27 -3.79
N PRO A 11 -10.73 -17.65 -3.79
CA PRO A 11 -9.57 -18.30 -3.25
C PRO A 11 -9.80 -18.68 -1.78
N PRO A 12 -9.21 -19.79 -1.31
CA PRO A 12 -9.41 -20.27 0.04
C PRO A 12 -8.98 -19.23 1.07
N ILE A 13 -9.74 -19.11 2.16
CA ILE A 13 -9.60 -18.02 3.13
C ILE A 13 -8.20 -17.94 3.76
N TRP A 14 -7.50 -19.06 3.90
CA TRP A 14 -6.14 -19.09 4.43
C TRP A 14 -5.14 -18.35 3.53
N ARG A 15 -5.32 -18.36 2.19
CA ARG A 15 -4.46 -17.60 1.25
C ARG A 15 -4.67 -16.10 1.41
N ILE A 16 -5.91 -15.69 1.65
CA ILE A 16 -6.24 -14.29 1.92
C ILE A 16 -5.61 -13.85 3.24
N ILE A 17 -5.72 -14.65 4.30
CA ILE A 17 -5.08 -14.38 5.60
C ILE A 17 -3.56 -14.30 5.45
N ALA A 18 -2.95 -15.25 4.74
CA ALA A 18 -1.51 -15.25 4.47
C ALA A 18 -1.07 -13.99 3.72
N ALA A 19 -1.85 -13.55 2.72
CA ALA A 19 -1.56 -12.32 1.98
C ALA A 19 -1.60 -11.08 2.89
N PHE A 20 -2.59 -10.98 3.79
CA PHE A 20 -2.68 -9.88 4.76
C PHE A 20 -1.59 -9.87 5.82
N LEU A 21 -0.97 -11.02 6.11
CA LEU A 21 0.16 -11.12 7.04
C LEU A 21 1.50 -10.86 6.36
N ILE A 22 1.73 -11.46 5.19
CA ILE A 22 3.05 -11.45 4.55
C ILE A 22 3.30 -10.13 3.81
N VAL A 23 2.32 -9.66 3.04
CA VAL A 23 2.51 -8.53 2.11
C VAL A 23 2.91 -7.23 2.81
N PRO A 24 2.26 -6.81 3.92
CA PRO A 24 2.65 -5.59 4.62
C PRO A 24 4.08 -5.66 5.16
N GLY A 25 4.49 -6.83 5.67
CA GLY A 25 5.86 -7.06 6.14
C GLY A 25 6.89 -6.99 5.01
N VAL A 26 6.61 -7.60 3.87
CA VAL A 26 7.48 -7.53 2.68
C VAL A 26 7.58 -6.10 2.16
N ALA A 27 6.46 -5.38 2.07
CA ALA A 27 6.46 -3.98 1.63
C ALA A 27 7.29 -3.08 2.56
N ALA A 28 7.13 -3.25 3.88
CA ALA A 28 7.91 -2.51 4.87
C ALA A 28 9.42 -2.83 4.78
N LEU A 29 9.78 -4.10 4.55
CA LEU A 29 11.18 -4.50 4.36
C LEU A 29 11.78 -3.88 3.09
N VAL A 30 11.08 -3.94 1.96
CA VAL A 30 11.54 -3.34 0.70
C VAL A 30 11.73 -1.82 0.87
N MET A 31 10.77 -1.16 1.52
CA MET A 31 10.88 0.28 1.80
C MET A 31 12.07 0.57 2.72
N ALA A 32 12.31 -0.24 3.75
CA ALA A 32 13.46 -0.08 4.65
C ALA A 32 14.83 -0.27 3.97
N ILE A 33 14.91 -1.13 2.94
CA ILE A 33 16.13 -1.31 2.15
C ILE A 33 16.39 -0.08 1.28
N MET A 34 15.34 0.49 0.68
CA MET A 34 15.46 1.64 -0.24
C MET A 34 15.60 2.98 0.49
N MET A 35 14.89 3.14 1.60
CA MET A 35 14.74 4.37 2.38
C MET A 35 14.75 4.02 3.87
N PRO A 36 15.93 3.71 4.45
CA PRO A 36 16.03 3.44 5.88
C PRO A 36 15.60 4.66 6.69
N ALA A 37 14.85 4.43 7.76
CA ALA A 37 14.33 5.50 8.62
C ALA A 37 15.40 6.03 9.60
N TYR A 38 16.45 5.24 9.83
CA TYR A 38 17.47 5.52 10.84
C TYR A 38 18.86 5.72 10.20
N ASP A 39 19.19 6.95 9.83
CA ASP A 39 20.50 7.28 9.26
C ASP A 39 21.66 7.27 10.29
N GLY A 40 21.34 7.29 11.59
CA GLY A 40 22.33 7.32 12.67
C GLY A 40 22.95 5.97 13.05
N ILE A 41 22.52 4.86 12.44
CA ILE A 41 23.03 3.51 12.73
C ILE A 41 24.09 3.16 11.69
N SER A 42 25.30 2.85 12.15
CA SER A 42 26.45 2.51 11.30
C SER A 42 26.37 1.10 10.72
N ASP A 43 25.80 0.13 11.44
CA ASP A 43 25.59 -1.22 10.91
C ASP A 43 24.42 -1.25 9.91
N PRO A 44 24.67 -1.59 8.63
CA PRO A 44 23.63 -1.57 7.60
C PRO A 44 22.51 -2.58 7.85
N LEU A 45 22.80 -3.76 8.40
CA LEU A 45 21.79 -4.80 8.64
C LEU A 45 20.85 -4.40 9.77
N GLU A 46 21.41 -3.97 10.91
CA GLU A 46 20.63 -3.46 12.03
C GLU A 46 19.76 -2.25 11.62
N ARG A 47 20.32 -1.35 10.81
CA ARG A 47 19.59 -0.18 10.27
C ARG A 47 18.36 -0.60 9.47
N ILE A 48 18.52 -1.53 8.52
CA ILE A 48 17.42 -2.02 7.69
C ILE A 48 16.38 -2.73 8.56
N TRP A 49 16.82 -3.60 9.47
CA TRP A 49 15.92 -4.37 10.31
C TRP A 49 15.05 -3.49 11.22
N ARG A 50 15.66 -2.53 11.92
CA ARG A 50 14.94 -1.58 12.77
C ARG A 50 14.00 -0.68 11.96
N SER A 51 14.44 -0.22 10.79
CA SER A 51 13.60 0.56 9.88
C SER A 51 12.39 -0.25 9.40
N ALA A 52 12.59 -1.51 9.03
CA ALA A 52 11.52 -2.41 8.58
C ALA A 52 10.48 -2.63 9.68
N LEU A 53 10.92 -2.85 10.92
CA LEU A 53 10.02 -3.03 12.06
C LEU A 53 9.14 -1.79 12.29
N VAL A 54 9.73 -0.59 12.28
CA VAL A 54 8.97 0.65 12.49
C VAL A 54 7.99 0.89 11.34
N LEU A 55 8.45 0.76 10.10
CA LEU A 55 7.60 0.93 8.92
C LEU A 55 6.46 -0.09 8.89
N ALA A 56 6.71 -1.33 9.34
CA ALA A 56 5.68 -2.35 9.44
C ALA A 56 4.64 -2.00 10.51
N VAL A 57 5.07 -1.70 11.73
CA VAL A 57 4.19 -1.51 12.90
C VAL A 57 3.42 -0.20 12.83
N VAL A 58 4.05 0.89 12.36
CA VAL A 58 3.45 2.23 12.34
C VAL A 58 2.76 2.53 11.01
N GLY A 59 3.31 2.00 9.91
CA GLY A 59 2.80 2.29 8.57
C GLY A 59 1.97 1.15 7.99
N ALA A 60 2.65 0.07 7.60
CA ALA A 60 2.08 -0.94 6.71
C ALA A 60 0.92 -1.71 7.34
N TYR A 61 1.07 -2.24 8.56
CA TYR A 61 0.01 -3.01 9.21
C TYR A 61 -1.21 -2.15 9.59
N PRO A 62 -1.05 -0.97 10.23
CA PRO A 62 -2.20 -0.11 10.53
C PRO A 62 -2.98 0.29 9.28
N ALA A 63 -2.29 0.72 8.21
CA ALA A 63 -2.94 1.06 6.94
C ALA A 63 -3.68 -0.17 6.35
N THR A 64 -3.08 -1.35 6.46
CA THR A 64 -3.70 -2.59 5.98
C THR A 64 -4.95 -2.95 6.79
N VAL A 65 -4.93 -2.83 8.11
CA VAL A 65 -6.08 -3.15 8.96
C VAL A 65 -7.20 -2.11 8.81
N ILE A 66 -6.85 -0.82 8.78
CA ILE A 66 -7.81 0.28 8.76
C ILE A 66 -8.42 0.47 7.37
N LEU A 67 -7.63 0.34 6.30
CA LEU A 67 -8.08 0.61 4.93
C LEU A 67 -8.06 -0.64 4.04
N GLY A 68 -7.00 -1.44 4.12
CA GLY A 68 -6.83 -2.62 3.26
C GLY A 68 -7.92 -3.68 3.47
N LEU A 69 -8.22 -4.02 4.72
CA LEU A 69 -9.22 -5.04 5.06
C LEU A 69 -10.64 -4.59 4.67
N PRO A 70 -11.11 -3.36 5.02
CA PRO A 70 -12.39 -2.89 4.53
C PRO A 70 -12.47 -2.79 3.00
N ALA A 71 -11.42 -2.29 2.35
CA ALA A 71 -11.35 -2.23 0.88
C ALA A 71 -11.52 -3.63 0.29
N PHE A 72 -10.82 -4.64 0.80
CA PHE A 72 -10.98 -6.01 0.34
C PHE A 72 -12.40 -6.55 0.55
N LEU A 73 -13.00 -6.33 1.72
CA LEU A 73 -14.35 -6.81 2.03
C LEU A 73 -15.44 -6.19 1.14
N ILE A 74 -15.27 -4.94 0.75
CA ILE A 74 -16.17 -4.20 -0.15
C ILE A 74 -15.92 -4.60 -1.60
N LEU A 75 -14.66 -4.54 -2.06
CA LEU A 75 -14.30 -4.80 -3.46
C LEU A 75 -14.50 -6.27 -3.85
N ARG A 76 -14.29 -7.25 -2.96
CA ARG A 76 -14.51 -8.68 -3.28
C ARG A 76 -15.94 -8.98 -3.76
N ARG A 77 -16.91 -8.16 -3.34
CA ARG A 77 -18.32 -8.30 -3.75
C ARG A 77 -18.62 -7.64 -5.11
N ARG A 78 -17.79 -6.69 -5.54
CA ARG A 78 -18.06 -5.82 -6.71
C ARG A 78 -17.15 -6.14 -7.89
N PHE A 79 -15.89 -6.48 -7.62
CA PHE A 79 -14.85 -6.66 -8.63
C PHE A 79 -14.25 -8.07 -8.54
N GLU A 80 -13.69 -8.52 -9.65
CA GLU A 80 -12.87 -9.74 -9.68
C GLU A 80 -11.47 -9.43 -9.18
N ALA A 81 -10.83 -10.42 -8.54
CA ALA A 81 -9.47 -10.34 -8.05
C ALA A 81 -8.47 -10.46 -9.20
N THR A 82 -8.48 -9.50 -10.12
CA THR A 82 -7.49 -9.36 -11.18
C THR A 82 -6.25 -8.64 -10.65
N LEU A 83 -5.11 -8.90 -11.26
CA LEU A 83 -3.85 -8.23 -10.94
C LEU A 83 -4.01 -6.70 -10.91
N LEU A 84 -4.66 -6.14 -11.94
CA LEU A 84 -4.86 -4.70 -12.08
C LEU A 84 -5.71 -4.12 -10.93
N ASN A 85 -6.83 -4.77 -10.58
CA ASN A 85 -7.69 -4.31 -9.49
C ASN A 85 -6.97 -4.37 -8.14
N CYS A 86 -6.20 -5.43 -7.88
CA CYS A 86 -5.41 -5.55 -6.66
C CYS A 86 -4.31 -4.49 -6.59
N SER A 87 -3.58 -4.24 -7.68
CA SER A 87 -2.55 -3.20 -7.75
C SER A 87 -3.13 -1.80 -7.55
N LEU A 88 -4.22 -1.45 -8.22
CA LEU A 88 -4.88 -0.15 -8.02
C LEU A 88 -5.37 0.03 -6.58
N THR A 89 -6.00 -1.00 -6.02
CA THR A 89 -6.48 -0.96 -4.64
C THR A 89 -5.32 -0.79 -3.67
N GLY A 90 -4.21 -1.53 -3.86
CA GLY A 90 -3.01 -1.39 -3.07
C GLY A 90 -2.38 0.00 -3.15
N ALA A 91 -2.33 0.59 -4.35
CA ALA A 91 -1.85 1.96 -4.55
C ALA A 91 -2.70 2.97 -3.76
N VAL A 92 -4.02 2.87 -3.85
CA VAL A 92 -4.95 3.76 -3.14
C VAL A 92 -4.83 3.57 -1.63
N VAL A 93 -4.86 2.33 -1.14
CA VAL A 93 -4.76 2.01 0.29
C VAL A 93 -3.44 2.54 0.89
N ALA A 94 -2.35 2.47 0.14
CA ALA A 94 -1.05 2.98 0.58
C ALA A 94 -0.99 4.51 0.54
N ALA A 95 -1.43 5.15 -0.54
CA ALA A 95 -1.27 6.59 -0.75
C ALA A 95 -2.28 7.44 0.03
N LEU A 96 -3.49 6.93 0.24
CA LEU A 96 -4.61 7.71 0.79
C LEU A 96 -4.37 8.23 2.22
N PRO A 97 -3.82 7.44 3.17
CA PRO A 97 -3.44 7.96 4.49
C PRO A 97 -2.50 9.16 4.41
N TRP A 98 -1.47 9.07 3.55
CA TRP A 98 -0.47 10.12 3.40
C TRP A 98 -1.03 11.36 2.72
N LEU A 99 -1.91 11.18 1.74
CA LEU A 99 -2.59 12.28 1.08
C LEU A 99 -3.46 13.06 2.08
N ILE A 100 -4.20 12.35 2.93
CA ILE A 100 -5.01 12.98 4.00
C ILE A 100 -4.11 13.69 5.00
N LEU A 101 -3.07 13.03 5.52
CA LEU A 101 -2.13 13.61 6.48
C LEU A 101 -1.45 14.87 5.93
N SER A 102 -0.99 14.83 4.67
CA SER A 102 -0.36 15.97 4.00
C SER A 102 -1.30 17.16 3.79
N SER A 103 -2.62 16.92 3.80
CA SER A 103 -3.62 17.97 3.63
C SER A 103 -4.09 18.56 4.98
N LEU A 104 -4.00 17.78 6.06
CA LEU A 104 -4.43 18.19 7.40
C LEU A 104 -3.30 18.82 8.22
N ILE A 105 -2.06 18.41 8.00
CA ILE A 105 -0.90 18.84 8.76
C ILE A 105 -0.03 19.73 7.88
N THR A 106 -0.29 21.03 7.91
CA THR A 106 0.51 22.01 7.17
C THR A 106 1.34 22.84 8.16
N PRO A 107 2.66 22.68 8.20
CA PRO A 107 3.52 23.49 9.06
C PRO A 107 3.57 24.95 8.58
N ASP A 108 3.76 25.91 9.49
CA ASP A 108 3.80 27.33 9.13
C ASP A 108 4.97 27.67 8.17
N SER A 109 6.08 26.94 8.28
CA SER A 109 7.22 27.04 7.38
C SER A 109 7.99 25.72 7.30
N ALA A 110 8.40 25.34 6.09
CA ALA A 110 9.23 24.16 5.84
C ALA A 110 10.12 24.38 4.62
N SER A 111 11.31 23.77 4.63
CA SER A 111 12.24 23.81 3.52
C SER A 111 12.92 22.47 3.33
N THR A 112 13.09 22.05 2.07
CA THR A 112 13.80 20.82 1.70
C THR A 112 14.92 21.21 0.74
N GLY A 113 16.17 20.85 1.07
CA GLY A 113 17.34 21.13 0.21
C GLY A 113 17.58 22.62 -0.04
N GLY A 114 17.32 23.48 0.95
CA GLY A 114 17.49 24.94 0.85
C GLY A 114 16.39 25.65 0.05
N ARG A 115 15.35 24.95 -0.42
CA ARG A 115 14.18 25.54 -1.08
C ARG A 115 12.97 25.48 -0.15
N ALA A 116 12.26 26.59 -0.03
CA ALA A 116 11.03 26.64 0.76
C ALA A 116 9.94 25.76 0.13
N THR A 117 9.48 24.75 0.87
CA THR A 117 8.39 23.86 0.48
C THR A 117 7.05 24.34 1.04
N VAL A 118 7.07 25.04 2.18
CA VAL A 118 5.90 25.70 2.76
C VAL A 118 6.27 27.11 3.22
N LEU A 119 5.47 28.09 2.81
CA LEU A 119 5.59 29.51 3.21
C LEU A 119 4.25 30.00 3.74
N HIS A 120 4.24 30.53 4.97
CA HIS A 120 3.04 31.05 5.64
C HIS A 120 1.89 30.03 5.67
N GLY A 121 2.20 28.77 5.96
CA GLY A 121 1.21 27.68 5.98
C GLY A 121 0.65 27.29 4.60
N SER A 122 1.20 27.79 3.49
CA SER A 122 0.82 27.41 2.14
C SER A 122 1.96 26.68 1.42
N LEU A 123 1.64 25.55 0.80
CA LEU A 123 2.57 24.77 -0.02
C LEU A 123 3.01 25.59 -1.23
N THR A 124 4.33 25.76 -1.39
CA THR A 124 4.89 26.37 -2.60
C THR A 124 4.71 25.42 -3.79
N PRO A 125 4.84 25.87 -5.05
CA PRO A 125 4.81 24.97 -6.22
C PRO A 125 5.83 23.83 -6.10
N TYR A 126 7.00 24.12 -5.50
CA TYR A 126 8.01 23.12 -5.20
C TYR A 126 7.55 22.15 -4.11
N GLY A 127 6.91 22.64 -3.04
CA GLY A 127 6.31 21.80 -2.01
C GLY A 127 5.24 20.85 -2.56
N TRP A 128 4.38 21.33 -3.46
CA TRP A 128 3.40 20.48 -4.17
C TRP A 128 4.08 19.38 -4.99
N LEU A 129 5.11 19.73 -5.74
CA LEU A 129 5.85 18.75 -6.55
C LEU A 129 6.52 17.68 -5.67
N THR A 130 7.18 18.09 -4.58
CA THR A 130 7.81 17.16 -3.64
C THR A 130 6.76 16.25 -2.98
N ASN A 131 5.63 16.80 -2.53
CA ASN A 131 4.56 16.02 -1.91
C ASN A 131 3.95 15.00 -2.89
N LEU A 132 3.63 15.43 -4.12
CA LEU A 132 3.10 14.53 -5.15
C LEU A 132 4.11 13.44 -5.55
N THR A 133 5.40 13.76 -5.58
CA THR A 133 6.46 12.77 -5.86
C THR A 133 6.50 11.72 -4.75
N PHE A 134 6.44 12.15 -3.49
CA PHE A 134 6.43 11.25 -2.34
C PHE A 134 5.18 10.35 -2.33
N ILE A 135 4.00 10.93 -2.50
CA ILE A 135 2.74 10.18 -2.61
C ILE A 135 2.78 9.21 -3.78
N GLY A 136 3.32 9.63 -4.93
CA GLY A 136 3.49 8.80 -6.12
C GLY A 136 4.39 7.60 -5.87
N GLN A 137 5.51 7.78 -5.16
CA GLN A 137 6.39 6.67 -4.77
C GLN A 137 5.66 5.69 -3.84
N ILE A 138 4.91 6.18 -2.86
CA ILE A 138 4.11 5.33 -1.96
C ILE A 138 3.04 4.57 -2.74
N ALA A 139 2.37 5.23 -3.69
CA ALA A 139 1.39 4.59 -4.56
C ALA A 139 2.02 3.45 -5.39
N LEU A 140 3.25 3.63 -5.89
CA LEU A 140 3.99 2.59 -6.61
C LEU A 140 4.32 1.40 -5.70
N PHE A 141 4.80 1.64 -4.48
CA PHE A 141 5.02 0.56 -3.50
C PHE A 141 3.71 -0.14 -3.14
N GLY A 142 2.62 0.61 -2.97
CA GLY A 142 1.28 0.09 -2.75
C GLY A 142 0.79 -0.77 -3.91
N ALA A 143 1.04 -0.36 -5.15
CA ALA A 143 0.72 -1.14 -6.35
C ALA A 143 1.49 -2.47 -6.39
N GLY A 144 2.78 -2.43 -6.07
CA GLY A 144 3.60 -3.63 -5.91
C GLY A 144 3.08 -4.56 -4.80
N GLY A 145 2.67 -3.99 -3.66
CA GLY A 145 2.01 -4.72 -2.58
C GLY A 145 0.70 -5.37 -3.05
N GLY A 146 -0.13 -4.65 -3.82
CA GLY A 146 -1.34 -5.19 -4.41
C GLY A 146 -1.08 -6.34 -5.39
N MET A 147 -0.02 -6.25 -6.19
CA MET A 147 0.44 -7.34 -7.05
C MET A 147 0.88 -8.57 -6.24
N LEU A 148 1.67 -8.38 -5.18
CA LEU A 148 2.08 -9.46 -4.28
C LEU A 148 0.88 -10.08 -3.58
N PHE A 149 -0.09 -9.27 -3.15
CA PHE A 149 -1.35 -9.74 -2.58
C PHE A 149 -2.09 -10.63 -3.58
N TRP A 150 -2.19 -10.20 -4.84
CA TRP A 150 -2.80 -11.00 -5.89
C TRP A 150 -2.07 -12.32 -6.11
N LEU A 151 -0.73 -12.32 -6.12
CA LEU A 151 0.08 -13.53 -6.26
C LEU A 151 -0.17 -14.53 -5.12
N VAL A 152 -0.19 -14.05 -3.87
CA VAL A 152 -0.40 -14.90 -2.69
C VAL A 152 -1.85 -15.37 -2.61
N ALA A 153 -2.81 -14.46 -2.78
CA ALA A 153 -4.22 -14.72 -2.55
C ALA A 153 -4.90 -15.43 -3.74
N ALA A 154 -4.68 -14.98 -4.97
CA ALA A 154 -5.54 -15.29 -6.11
C ALA A 154 -4.83 -15.98 -7.30
N ALA A 155 -3.51 -15.80 -7.47
CA ALA A 155 -2.81 -16.37 -8.61
C ALA A 155 -2.92 -17.91 -8.62
N GLY A 156 -3.14 -18.47 -9.81
CA GLY A 156 -3.25 -19.92 -10.03
C GLY A 156 -4.57 -20.56 -9.60
N TRP A 157 -5.53 -19.81 -9.05
CA TRP A 157 -6.87 -20.34 -8.80
C TRP A 157 -7.67 -20.31 -10.10
N LYS A 158 -7.74 -21.46 -10.80
CA LYS A 158 -8.59 -21.61 -11.97
C LYS A 158 -10.05 -21.56 -11.53
N THR A 159 -10.80 -20.65 -12.13
CA THR A 159 -12.25 -20.74 -12.28
C THR A 159 -12.55 -22.11 -12.88
N GLU A 160 -13.17 -22.99 -12.12
CA GLU A 160 -13.69 -24.24 -12.62
C GLU A 160 -14.62 -23.89 -13.80
N LYS A 161 -14.29 -24.39 -14.99
CA LYS A 161 -15.18 -24.24 -16.14
C LYS A 161 -16.46 -24.99 -15.77
N VAL A 162 -17.59 -24.28 -15.80
CA VAL A 162 -18.88 -24.95 -15.87
C VAL A 162 -18.89 -25.64 -17.23
N ASP A 163 -18.66 -26.95 -17.22
CA ASP A 163 -18.91 -27.79 -18.38
C ASP A 163 -20.42 -27.70 -18.68
N LEU A 164 -20.75 -27.18 -19.86
CA LEU A 164 -22.10 -27.12 -20.43
C LEU A 164 -22.42 -28.44 -21.12
#